data_AF-A0A1S9AZC8-F1
#
_entry.id   AF-A0A1S9AZC8-F1
#
_cell.length_a   1.000
_cell.length_b   1.000
_cell.length_c   1.000
_cell.angle_alpha   90.00
_cell.angle_beta   90.00
_cell.angle_gamma   90.00
#
_symmetry.space_group_name_H-M   'P 1'
#
loop_
_entity.id
_entity.type
_entity.pdbx_description
1 polymer ?
#
loop_
_entity_poly.entity_id
_entity_poly.type
_entity_poly.pdbx_seq_one_letter_code
_entity_poly.pdbx_strand_id
1 'polypeptide(L)' 'MPNPPASYRYLGDRLCRLTGSPLVGQLCVAVLDGRGKCIRGSNGTMLVEFASGRAVVLGRQLRKLPA' A
#
# COMPACT_ATOMS: atom_id res chain seq x y z
N MET A 1 10.33 20.92 0.09
CA MET A 1 10.76 19.51 -0.05
C MET A 1 9.51 18.65 -0.08
N PRO A 2 9.37 17.69 -1.02
CA PRO A 2 8.24 16.77 -0.99
C PRO A 2 8.27 15.94 0.30
N ASN A 3 7.11 15.68 0.90
CA ASN A 3 7.01 14.84 2.08
C ASN A 3 7.47 13.41 1.73
N PRO A 4 8.18 12.72 2.64
CA PRO A 4 8.55 11.32 2.41
C PRO A 4 7.29 10.47 2.22
N PRO A 5 7.31 9.48 1.30
CA PRO A 5 6.17 8.59 1.10
C PRO A 5 5.87 7.85 2.39
N ALA A 6 4.59 7.75 2.74
CA ALA A 6 4.18 7.02 3.92
C ALA A 6 4.45 5.51 3.75
N SER A 7 4.98 4.89 4.80
CA SER A 7 5.24 3.45 4.85
C SER A 7 4.08 2.69 5.52
N TYR A 8 3.82 1.49 5.04
CA TYR A 8 2.70 0.65 5.47
C TYR A 8 3.11 -0.82 5.56
N ARG A 9 2.39 -1.56 6.40
CA ARG A 9 2.32 -3.02 6.37
C ARG A 9 1.01 -3.45 5.71
N TYR A 10 1.09 -4.31 4.70
CA TYR A 10 -0.10 -4.87 4.05
C TYR A 10 -0.65 -6.05 4.84
N LEU A 11 -1.92 -6.01 5.21
CA LEU A 11 -2.58 -7.05 6.01
C LEU A 11 -3.29 -8.11 5.15
N GLY A 12 -3.56 -7.81 3.89
CA GLY A 12 -4.43 -8.63 3.03
C GLY A 12 -5.88 -8.68 3.50
N ASP A 13 -6.80 -8.89 2.57
CA ASP A 13 -8.18 -9.24 2.90
C ASP A 13 -8.31 -10.74 3.25
N ARG A 14 -9.54 -11.19 3.52
CA ARG A 14 -9.82 -12.59 3.88
C ARG A 14 -9.35 -13.57 2.78
N LEU A 15 -9.56 -13.24 1.52
CA LEU A 15 -9.21 -14.12 0.40
C LEU A 15 -7.69 -14.21 0.27
N CYS A 16 -6.98 -13.09 0.35
CA CYS A 16 -5.51 -13.07 0.30
C CYS A 16 -4.88 -13.92 1.40
N ARG A 17 -5.46 -13.92 2.61
CA ARG A 17 -4.97 -14.74 3.73
C ARG A 17 -5.25 -16.22 3.52
N LEU A 18 -6.44 -16.58 3.01
CA LEU A 18 -6.81 -17.98 2.75
C LEU A 18 -6.01 -18.60 1.60
N THR A 19 -5.67 -17.79 0.59
CA THR A 19 -4.90 -18.23 -0.59
C THR A 19 -3.39 -18.16 -0.38
N GLY A 20 -2.93 -17.70 0.78
CA GLY A 20 -1.49 -17.59 1.08
C GLY A 20 -0.76 -16.58 0.21
N SER A 21 -1.39 -15.44 -0.11
CA SER A 21 -0.76 -14.41 -0.93
C SER A 21 0.58 -13.97 -0.33
N PRO A 22 1.68 -13.97 -1.11
CA PRO A 22 3.02 -13.69 -0.59
C PRO A 22 3.19 -12.25 -0.11
N LEU A 23 2.29 -11.36 -0.51
CA LEU A 23 2.30 -9.95 -0.12
C LEU A 23 1.81 -9.72 1.30
N VAL A 24 1.01 -10.64 1.86
CA VAL A 24 0.43 -10.49 3.19
C VAL A 24 1.54 -10.38 4.23
N GLY A 25 1.49 -9.33 5.04
CA GLY A 25 2.47 -9.01 6.06
C GLY A 25 3.68 -8.24 5.57
N GLN A 26 3.87 -8.06 4.25
CA GLN A 26 5.00 -7.31 3.69
C GLN A 26 4.87 -5.79 3.91
N LEU A 27 6.02 -5.13 3.85
CA LEU A 27 6.14 -3.69 3.85
C LEU A 27 5.93 -3.13 2.45
N CYS A 28 5.32 -1.95 2.39
CA CYS A 28 5.15 -1.19 1.15
C CYS A 28 5.14 0.31 1.43
N VAL A 29 5.39 1.10 0.39
CA VAL A 29 5.36 2.57 0.45
C VAL A 29 4.29 3.12 -0.46
N ALA A 30 3.67 4.24 -0.09
CA ALA A 30 2.74 4.93 -0.97
C ALA A 30 3.46 5.50 -2.19
N VAL A 31 2.93 5.23 -3.39
CA VAL A 31 3.37 5.91 -4.60
C VAL A 31 2.75 7.31 -4.64
N LEU A 32 3.59 8.32 -4.88
CA LEU A 32 3.20 9.71 -4.96
C LEU A 32 2.98 10.14 -6.42
N ASP A 33 2.02 11.03 -6.65
CA ASP A 33 1.82 11.69 -7.95
C ASP A 33 2.88 12.78 -8.20
N GLY A 34 2.83 13.41 -9.37
CA GLY A 34 3.71 14.54 -9.71
C GLY A 34 3.55 15.79 -8.81
N ARG A 35 2.58 15.78 -7.89
CA ARG A 35 2.33 16.83 -6.89
C ARG A 35 2.71 16.39 -5.47
N GLY A 36 3.31 15.21 -5.30
CA GLY A 36 3.72 14.66 -4.00
C GLY A 36 2.57 14.13 -3.14
N LYS A 37 1.39 13.87 -3.72
CA LYS A 37 0.23 13.29 -3.01
C LYS A 37 0.14 11.79 -3.26
N CYS A 38 -0.32 11.02 -2.27
CA CYS A 38 -0.56 9.58 -2.44
C CYS A 38 -1.60 9.33 -3.54
N ILE A 39 -1.31 8.42 -4.47
CA ILE A 39 -2.23 8.05 -5.54
C ILE A 39 -3.34 7.14 -4.97
N ARG A 40 -4.59 7.63 -4.98
CA ARG A 40 -5.78 6.93 -4.48
C ARG A 40 -6.83 6.78 -5.57
N GLY A 41 -7.45 5.61 -5.64
CA GLY A 41 -8.59 5.34 -6.52
C GLY A 41 -9.93 5.65 -5.86
N SER A 42 -10.98 5.73 -6.67
CA SER A 42 -12.35 6.05 -6.24
C SER A 42 -12.94 5.04 -5.23
N ASN A 43 -12.52 3.78 -5.29
CA ASN A 43 -13.05 2.70 -4.43
C ASN A 43 -12.26 2.51 -3.12
N GLY A 44 -11.56 3.57 -2.67
CA GLY A 44 -10.68 3.49 -1.50
C GLY A 44 -9.45 2.61 -1.72
N THR A 45 -9.05 2.43 -2.98
CA THR A 45 -7.80 1.76 -3.35
C THR A 45 -6.64 2.75 -3.29
N MET A 46 -5.42 2.25 -3.15
CA MET A 46 -4.20 3.03 -3.13
C MET A 46 -3.13 2.30 -3.94
N LEU A 47 -2.35 3.05 -4.72
CA LEU A 47 -1.17 2.50 -5.39
C LEU A 47 -0.01 2.49 -4.41
N VAL A 48 0.56 1.31 -4.20
CA VAL A 48 1.72 1.10 -3.32
C VAL A 48 2.82 0.35 -4.05
N GLU A 49 4.03 0.47 -3.54
CA GLU A 49 5.21 -0.21 -4.04
C GLU A 49 5.73 -1.17 -2.97
N PHE A 50 5.69 -2.47 -3.30
CA PHE A 50 6.30 -3.56 -2.55
C PHE A 50 7.70 -3.83 -3.10
N ALA A 51 8.50 -4.63 -2.39
CA ALA A 51 9.79 -5.10 -2.91
C ALA A 51 9.66 -5.89 -4.23
N SER A 52 8.54 -6.57 -4.45
CA SER A 52 8.24 -7.31 -5.69
C SER A 52 7.65 -6.45 -6.81
N GLY A 53 7.38 -5.17 -6.56
CA GLY A 53 6.82 -4.23 -7.53
C GLY A 53 5.55 -3.52 -7.07
N ARG A 54 4.93 -2.79 -8.00
CA ARG A 54 3.75 -1.97 -7.73
C ARG A 54 2.46 -2.79 -7.74
N ALA A 55 1.56 -2.47 -6.83
CA ALA A 55 0.23 -3.06 -6.78
C ALA A 55 -0.82 -2.06 -6.30
N VAL A 56 -2.04 -2.21 -6.81
CA VAL A 56 -3.21 -1.51 -6.33
C VAL A 56 -3.84 -2.33 -5.23
N VAL A 57 -3.93 -1.77 -4.02
CA VAL A 57 -4.50 -2.45 -2.85
C VAL A 57 -5.60 -1.62 -2.22
N LEU A 58 -6.46 -2.25 -1.43
CA LEU A 58 -7.46 -1.54 -0.64
C LEU A 58 -6.79 -0.84 0.55
N GLY A 59 -6.99 0.47 0.69
CA GLY A 59 -6.37 1.27 1.74
C GLY A 59 -6.69 0.78 3.16
N ARG A 60 -7.89 0.21 3.38
CA ARG A 60 -8.28 -0.40 4.66
C ARG A 60 -7.45 -1.63 5.05
N GLN A 61 -6.75 -2.25 4.11
CA GLN A 61 -5.84 -3.37 4.35
C GLN A 61 -4.40 -2.92 4.63
N LEU A 62 -4.16 -1.61 4.70
CA LEU A 62 -2.85 -1.05 5.02
C LEU A 62 -2.83 -0.55 6.46
N ARG A 63 -1.82 -0.99 7.21
CA ARG A 63 -1.49 -0.42 8.52
C ARG A 63 -0.34 0.56 8.36
N LYS A 64 -0.59 1.86 8.56
CA LYS A 64 0.46 2.89 8.50
C LYS A 64 1.50 2.62 9.59
N LEU A 65 2.77 2.71 9.23
CA LEU A 65 3.88 2.67 10.17
C LEU A 65 4.18 4.07 10.71
N PRO A 66 4.65 4.20 11.97
CA PRO A 66 5.18 5.46 12.46
C PRO A 66 6.33 5.93 11.56
N ALA A 67 6.38 7.25 11.36
CA ALA A 67 7.44 7.92 10.59
C ALA A 67 8.66 8.20 11.46
#